data_AF-A0A0B5E1Q2-F1
#
_entry.id   AF-A0A0B5E1Q2-F1
#
_cell.length_a   1.000
_cell.length_b   1.000
_cell.length_c   1.000
_cell.angle_alpha   90.00
_cell.angle_beta   90.00
_cell.angle_gamma   90.00
#
_symmetry.space_group_name_H-M   'P 1'
#
loop_
_entity.id
_entity.type
_entity.pdbx_description
1 polymer ?
#
loop_
_entity_poly.entity_id
_entity_poly.type
_entity_poly.pdbx_seq_one_letter_code
_entity_poly.pdbx_strand_id
1 'polypeptide(L)'
;MEKAMSSVGDEDAGEDRMIVAFRQFDRAILVIDRAIERIVADDPDVAFVLPKSFKELKAALETAQVERRRLDELRRKDGELQRGEIDFDAARAEVLDRLARLKAAGGAG
;
A
#
# COMPACT_ATOMS: atom_id res chain seq x y z
N MET A 1 -16.31 19.09 -32.58
CA MET A 1 -15.35 18.41 -31.69
C MET A 1 -15.49 19.06 -30.33
N GLU A 2 -16.25 18.46 -29.43
CA GLU A 2 -16.52 19.01 -28.10
C GLU A 2 -15.81 18.13 -27.07
N LYS A 3 -15.03 18.79 -26.20
CA LYS A 3 -13.99 18.22 -25.34
C LYS A 3 -14.62 17.78 -24.02
N ALA A 4 -14.24 16.58 -23.58
CA ALA A 4 -14.79 15.84 -22.45
C ALA A 4 -14.84 16.64 -21.13
N MET A 5 -16.04 16.70 -20.54
CA MET A 5 -16.26 16.92 -19.11
C MET A 5 -16.56 15.57 -18.46
N SER A 6 -15.53 14.85 -18.01
CA SER A 6 -15.71 13.66 -17.16
C SER A 6 -14.39 13.34 -16.50
N SER A 7 -14.18 13.79 -15.26
CA SER A 7 -13.08 13.26 -14.43
C SER A 7 -13.21 13.56 -12.93
N VAL A 8 -13.81 14.70 -12.54
CA VAL A 8 -13.79 15.16 -11.14
C VAL A 8 -14.63 14.28 -10.18
N GLY A 9 -15.59 13.49 -10.69
CA GLY A 9 -16.45 12.65 -9.83
C GLY A 9 -15.93 11.24 -9.53
N ASP A 10 -14.88 10.79 -10.22
CA ASP A 10 -14.38 9.41 -10.11
C ASP A 10 -13.31 9.25 -9.01
N GLU A 11 -12.63 10.33 -8.64
CA GLU A 11 -11.61 10.37 -7.58
C GLU A 11 -12.24 10.32 -6.18
N ASP A 12 -13.26 11.15 -5.92
CA ASP A 12 -14.03 11.12 -4.66
C ASP A 12 -14.63 9.73 -4.38
N ALA A 13 -15.14 9.07 -5.44
CA ALA A 13 -15.70 7.73 -5.32
C ALA A 13 -14.64 6.65 -5.04
N GLY A 14 -13.38 6.88 -5.41
CA GLY A 14 -12.24 5.99 -5.11
C GLY A 14 -11.73 6.16 -3.68
N GLU A 15 -11.62 7.39 -3.20
CA GLU A 15 -11.27 7.69 -1.81
C GLU A 15 -12.31 7.12 -0.83
N ASP A 16 -13.60 7.28 -1.13
CA ASP A 16 -14.69 6.70 -0.34
C ASP A 16 -14.61 5.17 -0.24
N ARG A 17 -14.28 4.49 -1.34
CA ARG A 17 -14.12 3.02 -1.35
C ARG A 17 -12.93 2.58 -0.52
N MET A 18 -11.83 3.32 -0.56
CA MET A 18 -10.64 3.00 0.21
C MET A 18 -10.88 3.21 1.71
N ILE A 19 -11.59 4.26 2.11
CA ILE A 19 -12.04 4.47 3.49
C ILE A 19 -12.92 3.31 3.97
N VAL A 20 -13.86 2.85 3.14
CA VAL A 20 -14.71 1.69 3.45
C VAL A 20 -13.87 0.41 3.62
N ALA A 21 -12.87 0.19 2.76
CA ALA A 21 -11.98 -0.97 2.85
C ALA A 21 -11.13 -0.94 4.14
N PHE A 22 -10.59 0.22 4.54
CA PHE A 22 -9.87 0.37 5.80
C PHE A 22 -10.74 0.06 7.01
N ARG A 23 -11.98 0.57 7.06
CA ARG A 23 -12.93 0.24 8.13
C ARG A 23 -13.24 -1.25 8.19
N GLN A 24 -13.27 -1.94 7.05
CA GLN A 24 -13.47 -3.38 7.01
C GLN A 24 -12.25 -4.15 7.51
N PHE A 25 -11.02 -3.66 7.26
CA PHE A 25 -9.81 -4.23 7.84
C PHE A 25 -9.80 -4.11 9.35
N ASP A 26 -10.06 -2.92 9.90
CA ASP A 26 -10.09 -2.70 11.36
C ASP A 26 -11.10 -3.65 12.03
N ARG A 27 -12.27 -3.80 11.41
CA ARG A 27 -13.31 -4.71 11.90
C ARG A 27 -12.86 -6.17 11.85
N ALA A 28 -12.19 -6.58 10.78
CA ALA A 28 -11.71 -7.95 10.64
C ALA A 28 -10.57 -8.28 11.62
N ILE A 29 -9.64 -7.34 11.84
CA ILE A 29 -8.57 -7.47 12.83
C ILE A 29 -9.17 -7.69 14.23
N LEU A 30 -10.14 -6.86 14.63
CA LEU A 30 -10.83 -7.01 15.91
C LEU A 30 -11.52 -8.37 16.08
N VAL A 31 -12.06 -8.95 15.01
CA VAL A 31 -12.71 -10.26 15.08
C VAL A 31 -11.67 -11.39 15.19
N ILE A 32 -10.54 -11.27 14.50
CA ILE A 32 -9.43 -12.22 14.60
C ILE A 32 -8.83 -12.19 16.01
N ASP A 33 -8.57 -11.01 16.57
CA ASP A 33 -8.04 -10.88 17.94
C ASP A 33 -8.97 -11.56 18.95
N ARG A 34 -10.27 -11.31 18.87
CA ARG A 34 -11.26 -11.99 19.73
C ARG A 34 -11.32 -13.50 19.51
N ALA A 35 -11.11 -13.96 18.29
CA ALA A 35 -11.06 -15.40 18.01
C ALA A 35 -9.80 -16.05 18.61
N ILE A 36 -8.65 -15.34 18.58
CA ILE A 36 -7.41 -15.78 19.23
C ILE A 36 -7.63 -15.88 20.75
N GLU A 37 -8.22 -14.86 21.38
CA GLU A 37 -8.54 -14.88 22.82
C GLU A 37 -9.42 -16.07 23.21
N ARG A 38 -10.44 -16.37 22.41
CA ARG A 38 -11.35 -17.49 22.66
C ARG A 38 -10.71 -18.86 22.40
N ILE A 39 -9.80 -18.99 21.43
CA ILE A 39 -8.98 -20.21 21.25
C ILE A 39 -8.09 -20.43 22.46
N VAL A 40 -7.44 -19.38 22.97
CA VAL A 40 -6.63 -19.46 24.20
C VAL A 40 -7.47 -19.88 25.40
N ALA A 41 -8.75 -19.51 25.42
CA ALA A 41 -9.72 -19.91 26.44
C ALA A 41 -10.36 -21.30 26.22
N ASP A 42 -9.91 -22.07 25.22
CA ASP A 42 -10.42 -23.39 24.83
C ASP A 42 -11.94 -23.42 24.53
N ASP A 43 -12.45 -22.32 23.95
CA ASP A 43 -13.86 -22.18 23.57
C ASP A 43 -14.14 -22.87 22.22
N PRO A 44 -14.94 -23.95 22.19
CA PRO A 44 -15.20 -24.73 20.98
C PRO A 44 -16.03 -23.98 19.93
N ASP A 45 -16.73 -22.91 20.30
CA ASP A 45 -17.62 -22.17 19.40
C ASP A 45 -16.86 -21.25 18.42
N VAL A 46 -15.55 -21.09 18.59
CA VAL A 46 -14.69 -20.30 17.70
C VAL A 46 -14.63 -20.88 16.28
N ALA A 47 -14.70 -22.20 16.15
CA ALA A 47 -14.63 -22.90 14.86
C ALA A 47 -15.75 -22.48 13.90
N PHE A 48 -16.91 -22.04 14.42
CA PHE A 48 -18.05 -21.62 13.61
C PHE A 48 -17.99 -20.16 13.17
N VAL A 49 -17.26 -19.30 13.89
CA VAL A 49 -17.24 -17.85 13.64
C VAL A 49 -16.08 -17.45 12.70
N LEU A 50 -14.93 -18.11 12.84
CA LEU A 50 -13.72 -17.82 12.07
C LEU A 50 -13.89 -17.84 10.54
N PRO A 51 -14.53 -18.86 9.93
CA PRO A 51 -14.55 -18.98 8.47
C PRO A 51 -15.29 -17.82 7.78
N LYS A 52 -16.38 -17.33 8.39
CA LYS A 52 -17.14 -16.19 7.88
C LYS A 52 -16.32 -14.91 7.93
N SER A 53 -15.66 -14.66 9.06
CA SER A 53 -14.84 -13.47 9.27
C SER A 53 -13.60 -13.46 8.37
N PHE A 54 -12.98 -14.61 8.14
CA PHE A 54 -11.89 -14.74 7.15
C PHE A 54 -12.35 -14.45 5.72
N LYS A 55 -13.56 -14.88 5.34
CA LYS A 55 -14.14 -14.58 4.02
C LYS A 55 -14.40 -13.09 3.83
N GLU A 56 -14.96 -12.44 4.85
CA GLU A 56 -15.21 -10.99 4.84
C GLU A 56 -13.89 -10.20 4.75
N LEU A 57 -12.87 -10.59 5.53
CA LEU A 57 -11.53 -9.99 5.45
C LEU A 57 -10.90 -10.15 4.06
N LYS A 58 -10.99 -11.33 3.47
CA LYS A 58 -10.41 -11.60 2.15
C LYS A 58 -11.07 -10.73 1.07
N ALA A 59 -12.39 -10.58 1.11
CA ALA A 59 -13.13 -9.73 0.17
C ALA A 59 -12.76 -8.24 0.33
N ALA A 60 -12.57 -7.77 1.57
CA ALA A 60 -12.09 -6.42 1.84
C ALA A 60 -10.66 -6.21 1.30
N LEU A 61 -9.77 -7.20 1.48
CA LEU A 61 -8.40 -7.17 0.97
C LEU A 61 -8.34 -7.09 -0.55
N GLU A 62 -9.12 -7.92 -1.23
CA GLU A 62 -9.22 -7.92 -2.69
C GLU A 62 -9.72 -6.56 -3.19
N THR A 63 -10.72 -5.98 -2.54
CA THR A 63 -11.26 -4.65 -2.87
C THR A 63 -10.20 -3.56 -2.72
N ALA A 64 -9.48 -3.53 -1.60
CA ALA A 64 -8.41 -2.57 -1.36
C ALA A 64 -7.28 -2.67 -2.40
N GLN A 65 -6.90 -3.89 -2.79
CA GLN A 65 -5.87 -4.11 -3.81
C GLN A 65 -6.31 -3.69 -5.21
N VAL A 66 -7.59 -3.85 -5.55
CA VAL A 66 -8.15 -3.35 -6.81
C VAL A 66 -8.10 -1.82 -6.84
N GLU A 67 -8.56 -1.16 -5.78
CA GLU A 67 -8.59 0.31 -5.74
C GLU A 67 -7.19 0.92 -5.71
N ARG A 68 -6.24 0.31 -4.97
CA ARG A 68 -4.82 0.72 -5.01
C ARG A 68 -4.25 0.64 -6.41
N ARG A 69 -4.51 -0.45 -7.15
CA ARG A 69 -4.04 -0.58 -8.54
C ARG A 69 -4.66 0.47 -9.45
N ARG A 70 -5.95 0.77 -9.27
CA ARG A 70 -6.64 1.83 -10.01
C ARG A 70 -6.02 3.21 -9.74
N LEU A 71 -5.77 3.54 -8.48
CA LEU A 71 -5.11 4.80 -8.08
C LEU A 71 -3.67 4.89 -8.61
N ASP A 72 -2.91 3.79 -8.56
CA ASP A 72 -1.58 3.73 -9.14
C ASP A 72 -1.63 3.93 -10.67
N GLU A 73 -2.65 3.41 -11.36
CA GLU A 73 -2.84 3.64 -12.80
C GLU A 73 -3.24 5.07 -13.13
N LEU A 74 -4.10 5.70 -12.33
CA LEU A 74 -4.49 7.11 -12.48
C LEU A 74 -3.26 8.01 -12.27
N ARG A 75 -2.53 7.83 -11.17
CA ARG A 75 -1.28 8.57 -10.90
C ARG A 75 -0.23 8.40 -12.01
N ARG A 76 -0.16 7.24 -12.69
CA ARG A 76 0.73 7.05 -13.86
C ARG A 76 0.28 7.88 -15.06
N LYS A 77 -1.03 7.99 -15.29
CA LYS A 77 -1.60 8.73 -16.43
C LYS A 77 -1.51 10.23 -16.22
N ASP A 78 -1.67 10.68 -14.99
CA ASP A 78 -1.64 12.10 -14.63
C ASP A 78 -0.21 12.62 -14.37
N GLY A 79 0.80 11.74 -14.47
CA GLY A 79 2.21 12.09 -14.28
C GLY A 79 2.62 12.30 -12.82
N GLU A 80 1.71 12.07 -11.87
CA GLU A 80 1.92 12.21 -10.42
C GLU A 80 2.65 11.03 -9.78
N LEU A 81 2.69 9.88 -10.45
CA LEU A 81 3.73 8.90 -10.15
C LEU A 81 5.04 9.49 -10.67
N GLN A 82 5.61 10.38 -9.84
CA GLN A 82 7.03 10.71 -9.81
C GLN A 82 7.77 9.43 -10.18
N ARG A 83 8.30 9.38 -11.41
CA ARG A 83 9.25 8.35 -11.82
C ARG A 83 10.31 8.41 -10.72
N GLY A 84 10.34 7.39 -9.85
CA GLY A 84 11.01 7.44 -8.54
C GLY A 84 12.14 8.44 -8.55
N GLU A 85 11.92 9.60 -7.93
CA GLU A 85 12.83 10.73 -8.05
C GLU A 85 14.20 10.24 -7.61
N ILE A 86 15.11 10.15 -8.59
CA ILE A 86 16.50 9.86 -8.30
C ILE A 86 16.98 11.06 -7.51
N ASP A 87 17.29 10.83 -6.23
CA ASP A 87 17.97 11.82 -5.42
C ASP A 87 19.39 12.00 -6.00
N PHE A 88 19.50 12.97 -6.91
CA PHE A 88 20.76 13.29 -7.59
C PHE A 88 21.81 13.81 -6.60
N ASP A 89 21.39 14.39 -5.48
CA ASP A 89 22.31 14.87 -4.45
C ASP A 89 22.91 13.70 -3.67
N ALA A 90 22.09 12.73 -3.27
CA ALA A 90 22.54 11.49 -2.65
C ALA A 90 23.44 10.66 -3.59
N ALA A 91 23.04 10.52 -4.86
CA ALA A 91 23.84 9.82 -5.87
C ALA A 91 25.18 10.53 -6.12
N ARG A 92 25.19 11.86 -6.16
CA ARG A 92 26.42 12.66 -6.31
C ARG A 92 27.34 12.49 -5.11
N ALA A 93 26.81 12.49 -3.89
CA ALA A 93 27.60 12.28 -2.68
C ALA A 93 28.28 10.90 -2.68
N GLU A 94 27.57 9.84 -3.09
CA GLU A 94 28.11 8.48 -3.16
C GLU A 94 29.24 8.36 -4.20
N VAL A 95 29.08 8.97 -5.38
CA VAL A 95 30.12 8.98 -6.42
C VAL A 95 31.37 9.70 -5.93
N LEU A 96 31.23 10.84 -5.27
CA LEU A 96 32.37 11.61 -4.75
C LEU A 96 33.12 10.86 -3.64
N ASP A 97 32.41 10.17 -2.75
CA ASP A 97 33.02 9.35 -1.72
C ASP A 97 33.83 8.19 -2.31
N ARG A 98 33.28 7.47 -3.30
CA ARG A 98 34.00 6.41 -4.01
C ARG A 98 35.26 6.92 -4.72
N LEU A 99 35.18 8.09 -5.36
CA LEU A 99 36.34 8.72 -6.00
C LEU A 99 37.41 9.13 -4.98
N ALA A 100 37.01 9.65 -3.83
CA ALA A 100 37.95 9.99 -2.75
C ALA A 100 38.68 8.75 -2.23
N ARG A 101 37.96 7.64 -2.01
CA ARG A 101 38.56 6.36 -1.59
C ARG A 101 39.52 5.80 -2.64
N LEU A 102 39.15 5.86 -3.92
CA LEU A 102 40.02 5.45 -5.02
C LEU A 102 41.30 6.31 -5.09
N LYS A 103 41.17 7.62 -4.92
CA LYS A 103 42.32 8.54 -4.89
C LYS A 103 43.23 8.28 -3.70
N ALA A 104 42.66 8.01 -2.53
CA ALA A 104 43.44 7.64 -1.34
C ALA A 104 44.18 6.30 -1.54
N ALA A 105 43.54 5.31 -2.16
CA ALA A 105 44.17 4.02 -2.48
C ALA A 105 45.25 4.13 -3.57
N GLY A 106 45.08 5.02 -4.55
CA GLY A 106 46.04 5.24 -5.64
C GLY A 106 47.24 6.14 -5.28
N GLY A 107 47.21 6.85 -4.15
CA GLY A 107 48.32 7.67 -3.66
C GLY A 107 49.27 6.94 -2.69
N ALA A 108 49.01 5.67 -2.40
CA ALA A 108 49.80 4.83 -1.49
C ALA A 108 50.81 3.91 -2.22
N GLY A 109 51.18 4.25 -3.47
CA GLY A 109 52.18 3.57 -4.29
C GLY A 109 53.32 4.50 -4.69
#